data_AF-A0A397ED40-F1
#
_entry.id   AF-A0A397ED40-F1
#
_cell.length_a   1.000
_cell.length_b   1.000
_cell.length_c   1.000
_cell.angle_alpha   90.00
_cell.angle_beta   90.00
_cell.angle_gamma   90.00
#
_symmetry.space_group_name_H-M   'P 1'
#
loop_
_entity.id
_entity.type
_entity.pdbx_description
1 polymer ?
#
loop_
_entity_poly.entity_id
_entity_poly.type
_entity_poly.pdbx_seq_one_letter_code
_entity_poly.pdbx_strand_id
1 'polypeptide(L)'
;MPAAKRSEIIAPSSASNQSNAADFHAVLKQLNLAPVSAPSSQPPAFKFWRTQPVMTLHDTLSSSQDHGYCDQSIPKSKVRATPLKLPEGFAWSDFDITNPSEANELYKFLAAHYCEDSDGRFRSDYSLEFLMWALTSPGYVADWHVAIRHTSSGKLMAFFAGTPKAIRIHDDIAPSCETNFLCIHKKLRNKRLAPVLIKELTRRSNLQGVWRAVYTGSSRLPTPVATTQIHHHSLNTKKCVEVGFAYCPPNMSLTSLIKTNKLPDA
;
A
#
# COMPACT_ATOMS: atom_id res chain seq x y z
N MET A 1 26.75 0.22 20.50
CA MET A 1 25.77 0.97 21.34
C MET A 1 24.42 0.28 21.20
N PRO A 2 23.78 -0.20 22.28
CA PRO A 2 22.52 -0.91 22.15
C PRO A 2 21.38 0.07 21.85
N ALA A 3 20.56 -0.28 20.85
CA ALA A 3 19.38 0.47 20.47
C ALA A 3 18.39 0.56 21.64
N ALA A 4 17.88 1.76 21.91
CA ALA A 4 16.88 2.00 22.94
C ALA A 4 15.61 1.19 22.64
N LYS A 5 15.10 0.48 23.65
CA LYS A 5 13.79 -0.19 23.59
C LYS A 5 12.70 0.85 23.38
N ARG A 6 12.14 0.91 22.18
CA ARG A 6 10.94 1.71 21.85
C ARG A 6 9.73 0.96 22.41
N SER A 7 9.33 1.31 23.64
CA SER A 7 8.09 0.83 24.26
C SER A 7 7.19 2.02 24.56
N GLU A 8 6.65 2.63 23.50
CA GLU A 8 5.46 3.48 23.62
C GLU A 8 4.31 2.74 22.97
N ILE A 9 3.51 2.09 23.82
CA ILE A 9 2.20 1.58 23.43
C ILE A 9 1.35 2.80 23.10
N ILE A 10 1.00 2.98 21.83
CA ILE A 10 0.09 4.03 21.38
C ILE A 10 -1.27 3.77 22.04
N ALA A 11 -1.57 4.50 23.11
CA ALA A 11 -2.88 4.48 23.74
C ALA A 11 -3.91 5.16 22.81
N PRO A 12 -5.15 4.65 22.73
CA PRO A 12 -6.20 5.28 21.94
C PRO A 12 -6.56 6.65 22.55
N SER A 13 -6.33 7.74 21.80
CA SER A 13 -6.66 9.09 22.28
C SER A 13 -8.18 9.26 22.38
N SER A 14 -8.68 9.49 23.60
CA SER A 14 -10.12 9.60 23.92
C SER A 14 -10.52 11.00 24.37
N ALA A 15 -10.23 12.04 23.57
CA ALA A 15 -10.80 13.37 23.79
C ALA A 15 -10.92 14.15 22.46
N SER A 16 -12.12 14.70 22.17
CA SER A 16 -12.59 15.43 20.96
C SER A 16 -13.45 14.69 19.91
N ASN A 17 -14.01 13.51 20.23
CA ASN A 17 -14.60 12.61 19.21
C ASN A 17 -16.06 12.84 18.78
N GLN A 18 -16.85 13.74 19.37
CA GLN A 18 -18.30 13.77 19.08
C GLN A 18 -18.70 14.56 17.81
N SER A 19 -18.18 15.77 17.58
CA SER A 19 -18.48 16.55 16.36
C SER A 19 -17.84 15.92 15.12
N ASN A 20 -16.58 15.51 15.23
CA ASN A 20 -15.83 14.83 14.17
C ASN A 20 -16.46 13.49 13.75
N ALA A 21 -17.15 12.79 14.65
CA ALA A 21 -17.81 11.52 14.33
C ALA A 21 -19.07 11.72 13.49
N ALA A 22 -19.84 12.79 13.73
CA ALA A 22 -21.05 13.10 12.99
C ALA A 22 -20.75 13.51 11.54
N ASP A 23 -19.77 14.39 11.34
CA ASP A 23 -19.29 14.80 10.02
C ASP A 23 -18.74 13.61 9.24
N PHE A 24 -17.93 12.77 9.89
CA PHE A 24 -17.39 11.56 9.30
C PHE A 24 -18.50 10.56 8.90
N HIS A 25 -19.58 10.47 9.68
CA HIS A 25 -20.73 9.62 9.36
C HIS A 25 -21.53 10.14 8.15
N ALA A 26 -21.67 11.46 8.01
CA ALA A 26 -22.32 12.08 6.86
C ALA A 26 -21.54 11.80 5.57
N VAL A 27 -20.22 11.93 5.63
CA VAL A 27 -19.31 11.62 4.52
C VAL A 27 -19.34 10.13 4.14
N LEU A 28 -19.40 9.23 5.12
CA LEU A 28 -19.59 7.78 4.88
C LEU A 28 -20.89 7.45 4.15
N LYS A 29 -21.96 8.22 4.41
CA LYS A 29 -23.25 8.09 3.70
C LYS A 29 -23.15 8.57 2.25
N GLN A 30 -22.41 9.64 1.98
CA GLN A 30 -22.17 10.12 0.61
C GLN A 30 -21.31 9.15 -0.22
N LEU A 31 -20.39 8.44 0.45
CA LEU A 31 -19.53 7.42 -0.15
C LEU A 31 -20.22 6.06 -0.42
N ASN A 32 -21.52 5.90 -0.11
CA ASN A 32 -22.29 4.69 -0.41
C ASN A 32 -22.56 4.55 -1.93
N LEU A 33 -21.50 4.32 -2.70
CA LEU A 33 -21.61 3.72 -4.03
C LEU A 33 -21.91 2.23 -3.85
N ALA A 34 -23.18 1.85 -4.05
CA ALA A 34 -23.79 0.51 -4.08
C ALA A 34 -23.12 -0.59 -3.22
N PRO A 35 -23.84 -1.21 -2.26
CA PRO A 35 -23.27 -2.27 -1.42
C PRO A 35 -22.70 -3.40 -2.29
N VAL A 36 -21.44 -3.77 -2.04
CA VAL A 36 -20.91 -5.04 -2.53
C VAL A 36 -21.59 -6.12 -1.68
N SER A 37 -22.38 -6.97 -2.33
CA SER A 37 -23.05 -8.11 -1.72
C SER A 37 -22.05 -9.09 -1.06
N ALA A 38 -22.57 -9.91 -0.14
CA ALA A 38 -21.87 -10.99 0.56
C ALA A 38 -20.98 -11.86 -0.36
N PRO A 39 -19.99 -12.62 0.18
CA PRO A 39 -19.04 -13.38 -0.62
C PRO A 39 -19.80 -14.32 -1.56
N SER A 40 -19.83 -13.99 -2.85
CA SER A 40 -20.39 -14.87 -3.86
C SER A 40 -19.39 -15.96 -4.19
N SER A 41 -19.86 -17.18 -4.44
CA SER A 41 -19.08 -18.27 -5.05
C SER A 41 -18.57 -17.96 -6.47
N GLN A 42 -18.95 -16.81 -7.03
CA GLN A 42 -18.48 -16.29 -8.30
C GLN A 42 -17.10 -15.63 -8.17
N PRO A 43 -16.18 -15.86 -9.12
CA PRO A 43 -14.88 -15.21 -9.12
C PRO A 43 -15.02 -13.67 -9.10
N PRO A 44 -14.08 -12.94 -8.45
CA PRO A 44 -14.19 -11.50 -8.31
C PRO A 44 -14.33 -10.83 -9.69
N ALA A 45 -15.38 -10.00 -9.86
CA ALA A 45 -15.65 -9.38 -11.16
C ALA A 45 -14.62 -8.30 -11.57
N PHE A 46 -13.67 -7.93 -10.70
CA PHE A 46 -12.59 -6.96 -10.95
C PHE A 46 -12.99 -5.71 -11.76
N LYS A 47 -14.16 -5.14 -11.47
CA LYS A 47 -14.79 -4.05 -12.26
C LYS A 47 -13.86 -2.86 -12.53
N PHE A 48 -13.02 -2.49 -11.55
CA PHE A 48 -12.03 -1.44 -11.73
C PHE A 48 -10.90 -1.88 -12.69
N TRP A 49 -10.25 -3.00 -12.39
CA TRP A 49 -9.09 -3.49 -13.16
C TRP A 49 -9.40 -3.80 -14.62
N ARG A 50 -10.63 -4.22 -14.95
CA ARG A 50 -11.08 -4.39 -16.35
C ARG A 50 -11.08 -3.10 -17.18
N THR A 51 -10.94 -1.93 -16.54
CA THR A 51 -10.85 -0.62 -17.21
C THR A 51 -9.44 -0.05 -17.21
N GLN A 52 -8.47 -0.77 -16.63
CA GLN A 52 -7.08 -0.32 -16.53
C GLN A 52 -6.24 -0.98 -17.63
N PRO A 53 -5.16 -0.33 -18.09
CA PRO A 53 -4.26 -0.87 -19.11
C PRO A 53 -3.32 -1.92 -18.48
N VAL A 54 -3.91 -3.04 -18.08
CA VAL A 54 -3.21 -4.21 -17.52
C VAL A 54 -3.62 -5.44 -18.30
N MET A 55 -2.74 -6.43 -18.37
CA MET A 55 -3.08 -7.72 -18.97
C MET A 55 -4.28 -8.35 -18.25
N THR A 56 -5.22 -8.86 -19.03
CA THR A 56 -6.35 -9.63 -18.53
C THR A 56 -5.97 -11.11 -18.33
N LEU A 57 -6.89 -11.90 -17.77
CA LEU A 57 -6.70 -13.36 -17.66
C LEU A 57 -6.85 -14.09 -19.01
N HIS A 58 -7.40 -13.42 -20.03
CA HIS A 58 -7.63 -13.97 -21.35
C HIS A 58 -6.55 -13.56 -22.35
N ASP A 59 -5.70 -12.60 -21.99
CA ASP A 59 -4.61 -12.15 -22.84
C ASP A 59 -3.55 -13.25 -22.91
N THR A 60 -3.16 -13.59 -24.13
CA THR A 60 -2.12 -14.57 -24.41
C THR A 60 -1.00 -13.89 -25.19
N LEU A 61 0.22 -14.04 -24.69
CA LEU A 61 1.42 -13.61 -25.41
C LEU A 61 1.75 -14.66 -26.46
N SER A 62 2.20 -14.23 -27.64
CA SER A 62 2.56 -15.17 -28.73
C SER A 62 3.92 -15.82 -28.43
N SER A 63 4.79 -15.11 -27.71
CA SER A 63 6.07 -15.62 -27.22
C SER A 63 6.33 -15.19 -25.77
N SER A 64 7.29 -15.85 -25.10
CA SER A 64 7.72 -15.48 -23.75
C SER A 64 8.56 -14.20 -23.67
N GLN A 65 8.92 -13.62 -24.82
CA GLN A 65 9.68 -12.37 -24.93
C GLN A 65 8.81 -11.19 -25.39
N ASP A 66 7.55 -11.44 -25.75
CA ASP A 66 6.63 -10.39 -26.18
C ASP A 66 6.33 -9.47 -25.00
N HIS A 67 6.62 -8.19 -25.16
CA HIS A 67 6.36 -7.16 -24.16
C HIS A 67 5.99 -5.83 -24.83
N GLY A 68 5.31 -4.96 -24.09
CA GLY A 68 4.89 -3.67 -24.59
C GLY A 68 3.89 -2.97 -23.68
N TYR A 69 3.35 -1.86 -24.18
CA TYR A 69 2.28 -1.13 -23.50
C TYR A 69 0.93 -1.78 -23.80
N CYS A 70 0.06 -1.86 -22.79
CA CYS A 70 -1.31 -2.34 -22.95
C CYS A 70 -2.25 -1.28 -23.53
N ASP A 71 -1.85 -0.01 -23.50
CA ASP A 71 -2.57 1.13 -24.04
C ASP A 71 -1.83 1.81 -25.21
N GLN A 72 -2.58 2.59 -25.96
CA GLN A 72 -2.02 3.44 -27.00
C GLN A 72 -1.29 4.62 -26.37
N SER A 73 -0.13 4.96 -26.94
CA SER A 73 0.60 6.15 -26.53
C SER A 73 -0.25 7.40 -26.74
N ILE A 74 -0.34 8.22 -25.70
CA ILE A 74 -0.98 9.55 -25.76
C ILE A 74 0.08 10.62 -25.47
N PRO A 75 0.00 11.80 -26.11
CA PRO A 75 0.87 12.90 -25.75
C PRO A 75 0.54 13.41 -24.34
N LYS A 76 1.56 13.85 -23.60
CA LYS A 76 1.42 14.41 -22.24
C LYS A 76 0.38 15.54 -22.16
N SER A 77 0.19 16.32 -23.23
CA SER A 77 -0.82 17.38 -23.33
C SER A 77 -2.28 16.88 -23.24
N LYS A 78 -2.53 15.59 -23.48
CA LYS A 78 -3.85 14.95 -23.34
C LYS A 78 -4.10 14.42 -21.93
N VAL A 79 -3.10 14.40 -21.05
CA VAL A 79 -3.26 14.03 -19.64
C VAL A 79 -3.98 15.17 -18.93
N ARG A 80 -5.00 14.84 -18.13
CA ARG A 80 -5.77 15.85 -17.38
C ARG A 80 -4.85 16.61 -16.41
N ALA A 81 -4.79 17.93 -16.57
CA ALA A 81 -3.99 18.80 -15.73
C ALA A 81 -4.49 18.90 -14.28
N THR A 82 -5.81 18.84 -14.08
CA THR A 82 -6.43 18.97 -12.75
C THR A 82 -6.60 17.62 -12.04
N PRO A 83 -6.59 17.58 -10.69
CA PRO A 83 -6.85 16.37 -9.92
C PRO A 83 -8.26 15.80 -10.11
N LEU A 84 -8.47 14.54 -9.72
CA LEU A 84 -9.82 13.96 -9.69
C LEU A 84 -10.69 14.70 -8.67
N LYS A 85 -11.97 14.91 -8.98
CA LYS A 85 -12.91 15.44 -7.98
C LYS A 85 -13.12 14.40 -6.88
N LEU A 86 -12.89 14.80 -5.63
CA LEU A 86 -13.23 14.01 -4.46
C LEU A 86 -14.65 14.33 -3.98
N PRO A 87 -15.31 13.40 -3.26
CA PRO A 87 -16.55 13.69 -2.56
C PRO A 87 -16.36 14.83 -1.55
N GLU A 88 -17.46 15.49 -1.23
CA GLU A 88 -17.48 16.53 -0.19
C GLU A 88 -16.93 15.99 1.14
N GLY A 89 -16.24 16.85 1.89
CA GLY A 89 -15.55 16.44 3.12
C GLY A 89 -14.14 15.89 2.91
N PHE A 90 -13.70 15.66 1.66
CA PHE A 90 -12.33 15.24 1.36
C PHE A 90 -11.62 16.20 0.40
N ALA A 91 -10.31 16.35 0.60
CA ALA A 91 -9.44 17.09 -0.29
C ALA A 91 -8.14 16.31 -0.54
N TRP A 92 -7.57 16.51 -1.72
CA TRP A 92 -6.18 16.15 -1.97
C TRP A 92 -5.29 17.03 -1.10
N SER A 93 -4.23 16.45 -0.57
CA SER A 93 -3.19 17.16 0.16
C SER A 93 -1.87 16.94 -0.55
N ASP A 94 -1.11 18.01 -0.68
CA ASP A 94 0.33 17.89 -0.87
C ASP A 94 0.89 17.30 0.44
N PHE A 95 1.73 16.27 0.33
CA PHE A 95 2.29 15.57 1.48
C PHE A 95 3.81 15.67 1.44
N ASP A 96 4.39 16.16 2.53
CA ASP A 96 5.83 16.34 2.65
C ASP A 96 6.40 15.40 3.71
N ILE A 97 6.99 14.29 3.25
CA ILE A 97 7.66 13.33 4.14
C ILE A 97 8.86 13.93 4.87
N THR A 98 9.45 15.03 4.38
CA THR A 98 10.57 15.71 5.04
C THR A 98 10.12 16.58 6.22
N ASN A 99 8.83 16.92 6.27
CA ASN A 99 8.23 17.58 7.42
C ASN A 99 8.06 16.57 8.58
N PRO A 100 8.68 16.81 9.75
CA PRO A 100 8.62 15.87 10.87
C PRO A 100 7.20 15.58 11.39
N SER A 101 6.29 16.55 11.30
CA SER A 101 4.90 16.40 11.74
C SER A 101 4.14 15.46 10.81
N GLU A 102 4.26 15.65 9.49
CA GLU A 102 3.60 14.82 8.49
C GLU A 102 4.19 13.40 8.44
N ALA A 103 5.51 13.26 8.59
CA ALA A 103 6.16 11.96 8.70
C ALA A 103 5.63 11.18 9.91
N ASN A 104 5.51 11.84 11.06
CA ASN A 104 4.92 11.25 12.27
C ASN A 104 3.43 10.92 12.12
N GLU A 105 2.67 11.73 11.40
CA GLU A 105 1.29 11.43 11.06
C GLU A 105 1.19 10.17 10.18
N LEU A 106 2.00 10.08 9.12
CA LEU A 106 2.01 8.92 8.22
C LEU A 106 2.44 7.65 8.96
N TYR A 107 3.46 7.74 9.81
CA TYR A 107 3.87 6.65 10.69
C TYR A 107 2.68 6.09 11.49
N LYS A 108 2.00 6.97 12.24
CA LYS A 108 0.83 6.59 13.05
C LYS A 108 -0.31 6.05 12.20
N PHE A 109 -0.54 6.64 11.03
CA PHE A 109 -1.58 6.22 10.10
C PHE A 109 -1.32 4.80 9.58
N LEU A 110 -0.11 4.50 9.12
CA LEU A 110 0.26 3.18 8.64
C LEU A 110 0.23 2.14 9.77
N ALA A 111 0.78 2.47 10.95
CA ALA A 111 0.75 1.59 12.13
C ALA A 111 -0.69 1.26 12.59
N ALA A 112 -1.68 2.12 12.30
CA ALA A 112 -3.07 1.88 12.67
C ALA A 112 -3.88 1.19 11.55
N HIS A 113 -3.53 1.39 10.28
CA HIS A 113 -4.39 1.09 9.13
C HIS A 113 -3.74 0.31 7.99
N TYR A 114 -2.44 0.00 8.04
CA TYR A 114 -1.77 -0.72 6.97
C TYR A 114 -1.82 -2.25 7.14
N CYS A 115 -1.07 -2.96 6.29
CA CYS A 115 -1.03 -4.41 6.17
C CYS A 115 -1.03 -5.13 7.51
N GLU A 116 -2.01 -6.01 7.64
CA GLU A 116 -2.28 -6.85 8.79
C GLU A 116 -2.32 -8.29 8.25
N ASP A 117 -1.79 -9.24 9.01
CA ASP A 117 -1.88 -10.66 8.66
C ASP A 117 -3.33 -11.14 8.68
N SER A 118 -3.59 -12.32 8.11
CA SER A 118 -4.96 -12.85 7.97
C SER A 118 -5.70 -12.96 9.30
N ASP A 119 -4.95 -13.17 10.38
CA ASP A 119 -5.48 -13.45 11.72
C ASP A 119 -5.40 -12.22 12.65
N GLY A 120 -4.91 -11.07 12.15
CA GLY A 120 -4.84 -9.82 12.90
C GLY A 120 -3.82 -9.75 14.02
N ARG A 121 -2.85 -10.68 14.06
CA ARG A 121 -1.82 -10.78 15.11
C ARG A 121 -0.65 -9.85 14.87
N PHE A 122 -0.30 -9.60 13.61
CA PHE A 122 0.85 -8.82 13.22
C PHE A 122 0.45 -7.70 12.26
N ARG A 123 1.05 -6.54 12.47
CA ARG A 123 0.92 -5.40 11.56
C ARG A 123 2.30 -4.80 11.31
N SER A 124 2.50 -4.31 10.10
CA SER A 124 3.73 -3.59 9.77
C SER A 124 3.83 -2.31 10.60
N ASP A 125 4.94 -2.17 11.34
CA ASP A 125 5.31 -0.99 12.12
C ASP A 125 6.56 -0.37 11.49
N TYR A 126 6.39 0.29 10.34
CA TYR A 126 7.50 0.93 9.62
C TYR A 126 8.00 2.14 10.40
N SER A 127 9.28 2.17 10.75
CA SER A 127 9.84 3.32 11.47
C SER A 127 9.87 4.58 10.61
N LEU A 128 9.96 5.75 11.25
CA LEU A 128 10.10 7.04 10.55
C LEU A 128 11.32 7.08 9.63
N GLU A 129 12.43 6.55 10.10
CA GLU A 129 13.69 6.48 9.36
C GLU A 129 13.54 5.61 8.11
N PHE A 130 12.83 4.48 8.24
CA PHE A 130 12.52 3.61 7.10
C PHE A 130 11.59 4.29 6.10
N LEU A 131 10.52 4.94 6.57
CA LEU A 131 9.58 5.65 5.69
C LEU A 131 10.27 6.79 4.94
N MET A 132 11.11 7.57 5.62
CA MET A 132 11.92 8.61 5.00
C MET A 132 12.81 8.01 3.92
N TRP A 133 13.61 6.99 4.25
CA TRP A 133 14.51 6.33 3.30
C TRP A 133 13.78 5.76 2.08
N ALA A 134 12.65 5.09 2.31
CA ALA A 134 11.88 4.45 1.24
C ALA A 134 11.20 5.47 0.32
N LEU A 135 10.68 6.58 0.87
CA LEU A 135 9.90 7.58 0.12
C LEU A 135 10.77 8.69 -0.48
N THR A 136 12.02 8.85 -0.05
CA THR A 136 12.95 9.89 -0.55
C THR A 136 14.10 9.31 -1.37
N SER A 137 13.86 8.18 -2.06
CA SER A 137 14.85 7.60 -2.96
C SER A 137 15.35 8.65 -3.98
N PRO A 138 16.62 8.59 -4.44
CA PRO A 138 17.18 9.61 -5.33
C PRO A 138 16.28 9.92 -6.52
N GLY A 139 15.98 11.21 -6.73
CA GLY A 139 15.09 11.69 -7.78
C GLY A 139 13.59 11.58 -7.46
N TYR A 140 13.19 11.26 -6.22
CA TYR A 140 11.78 11.19 -5.84
C TYR A 140 11.01 12.46 -6.21
N VAL A 141 9.75 12.27 -6.55
CA VAL A 141 8.83 13.35 -6.93
C VAL A 141 7.83 13.50 -5.79
N ALA A 142 7.91 14.60 -5.04
CA ALA A 142 7.01 14.82 -3.89
C ALA A 142 5.52 14.73 -4.27
N ASP A 143 5.17 15.16 -5.48
CA ASP A 143 3.80 15.05 -6.01
C ASP A 143 3.32 13.59 -6.14
N TRP A 144 4.21 12.59 -6.16
CA TRP A 144 3.82 11.17 -6.19
C TRP A 144 3.50 10.60 -4.81
N HIS A 145 3.61 11.40 -3.74
CA HIS A 145 3.09 11.07 -2.41
C HIS A 145 1.67 11.62 -2.30
N VAL A 146 0.70 10.80 -2.72
CA VAL A 146 -0.69 11.19 -2.82
C VAL A 146 -1.38 10.97 -1.47
N ALA A 147 -1.86 12.06 -0.86
CA ALA A 147 -2.62 12.03 0.37
C ALA A 147 -4.05 12.56 0.19
N ILE A 148 -5.00 11.96 0.90
CA ILE A 148 -6.36 12.47 1.06
C ILE A 148 -6.55 12.85 2.51
N ARG A 149 -7.03 14.07 2.76
CA ARG A 149 -7.37 14.57 4.10
C ARG A 149 -8.86 14.87 4.21
N HIS A 150 -9.38 14.79 5.44
CA HIS A 150 -10.70 15.32 5.74
C HIS A 150 -10.66 16.85 5.80
N THR A 151 -11.55 17.54 5.11
CA THR A 151 -11.48 19.00 4.94
C THR A 151 -11.64 19.75 6.27
N SER A 152 -12.54 19.31 7.16
CA SER A 152 -12.78 20.03 8.42
C SER A 152 -11.75 19.71 9.52
N SER A 153 -11.18 18.51 9.54
CA SER A 153 -10.30 18.07 10.63
C SER A 153 -8.83 18.01 10.25
N GLY A 154 -8.50 18.12 8.97
CA GLY A 154 -7.14 17.99 8.44
C GLY A 154 -6.55 16.59 8.53
N LYS A 155 -7.25 15.61 9.12
CA LYS A 155 -6.72 14.26 9.38
C LYS A 155 -6.45 13.50 8.08
N LEU A 156 -5.31 12.81 8.03
CA LEU A 156 -4.98 11.88 6.96
C LEU A 156 -5.98 10.70 6.90
N MET A 157 -6.57 10.50 5.73
CA MET A 157 -7.64 9.52 5.47
C MET A 157 -7.21 8.42 4.51
N ALA A 158 -6.31 8.73 3.59
CA ALA A 158 -5.67 7.75 2.74
C ALA A 158 -4.32 8.27 2.24
N PHE A 159 -3.42 7.33 1.94
CA PHE A 159 -2.09 7.60 1.42
C PHE A 159 -1.73 6.58 0.35
N PHE A 160 -1.00 7.01 -0.67
CA PHE A 160 -0.39 6.14 -1.66
C PHE A 160 0.87 6.80 -2.23
N ALA A 161 1.97 6.06 -2.29
CA ALA A 161 3.24 6.59 -2.75
C ALA A 161 3.69 5.96 -4.07
N GLY A 162 4.28 6.78 -4.93
CA GLY A 162 5.10 6.38 -6.05
C GLY A 162 6.53 6.86 -5.90
N THR A 163 7.50 6.07 -6.37
CA THR A 163 8.91 6.44 -6.48
C THR A 163 9.43 6.15 -7.88
N PRO A 164 10.31 6.97 -8.45
CA PRO A 164 10.84 6.74 -9.78
C PRO A 164 11.88 5.62 -9.77
N LYS A 165 11.78 4.72 -10.75
CA LYS A 165 12.73 3.63 -11.02
C LYS A 165 12.95 3.47 -12.51
N ALA A 166 14.16 3.07 -12.90
CA ALA A 166 14.39 2.52 -14.23
C ALA A 166 14.22 1.00 -14.15
N ILE A 167 13.20 0.47 -14.83
CA ILE A 167 12.88 -0.95 -14.79
C ILE A 167 13.19 -1.55 -16.15
N ARG A 168 13.92 -2.67 -16.14
CA ARG A 168 14.20 -3.47 -17.32
C ARG A 168 13.17 -4.58 -17.45
N ILE A 169 12.49 -4.63 -18.59
CA ILE A 169 11.58 -5.71 -19.00
C ILE A 169 12.17 -6.28 -20.28
N HIS A 170 12.73 -7.48 -20.22
CA HIS A 170 13.55 -8.05 -21.30
C HIS A 170 14.66 -7.07 -21.72
N ASP A 171 14.63 -6.60 -22.97
CA ASP A 171 15.61 -5.67 -23.53
C ASP A 171 15.19 -4.19 -23.40
N ASP A 172 13.97 -3.91 -22.95
CA ASP A 172 13.41 -2.56 -22.80
C ASP A 172 13.64 -2.01 -21.38
N ILE A 173 14.34 -0.87 -21.28
CA ILE A 173 14.58 -0.16 -20.02
C ILE A 173 13.82 1.16 -20.07
N ALA A 174 12.82 1.31 -19.22
CA ALA A 174 11.96 2.49 -19.22
C ALA A 174 11.84 3.14 -17.83
N PRO A 175 11.76 4.48 -17.76
CA PRO A 175 11.31 5.18 -16.57
C PRO A 175 9.93 4.66 -16.14
N SER A 176 9.83 4.26 -14.87
CA SER A 176 8.67 3.62 -14.29
C SER A 176 8.42 4.17 -12.89
N CYS A 177 7.17 4.07 -12.44
CA CYS A 177 6.75 4.40 -11.08
C CYS A 177 6.64 3.12 -10.24
N GLU A 178 7.55 2.91 -9.30
CA GLU A 178 7.35 1.88 -8.27
C GLU A 178 6.38 2.41 -7.22
N THR A 179 5.25 1.72 -7.07
CA THR A 179 4.20 2.15 -6.14
C THR A 179 4.17 1.28 -4.89
N ASN A 180 3.96 1.90 -3.74
CA ASN A 180 3.90 1.23 -2.45
C ASN A 180 3.04 2.02 -1.44
N PHE A 181 2.80 1.45 -0.26
CA PHE A 181 2.11 2.10 0.86
C PHE A 181 0.66 2.54 0.56
N LEU A 182 -0.05 1.84 -0.33
CA LEU A 182 -1.48 2.09 -0.55
C LEU A 182 -2.26 1.77 0.73
N CYS A 183 -2.65 2.82 1.46
CA CYS A 183 -3.31 2.69 2.75
C CYS A 183 -4.57 3.56 2.79
N ILE A 184 -5.68 2.97 3.25
CA ILE A 184 -6.94 3.65 3.45
C ILE A 184 -7.37 3.43 4.89
N HIS A 185 -7.79 4.51 5.55
CA HIS A 185 -8.32 4.47 6.89
C HIS A 185 -9.40 3.37 7.02
N LYS A 186 -9.33 2.53 8.06
CA LYS A 186 -10.16 1.31 8.22
C LYS A 186 -11.66 1.56 7.97
N LYS A 187 -12.20 2.68 8.44
CA LYS A 187 -13.62 3.05 8.27
C LYS A 187 -14.03 3.44 6.84
N LEU A 188 -13.09 3.81 5.96
CA LEU A 188 -13.33 4.18 4.56
C LEU A 188 -13.10 3.00 3.59
N ARG A 189 -12.71 1.83 4.11
CA ARG A 189 -12.57 0.63 3.29
C ARG A 189 -13.91 0.21 2.70
N ASN A 190 -13.88 -0.49 1.57
CA ASN A 190 -15.07 -0.88 0.79
C ASN A 190 -15.89 0.28 0.20
N LYS A 191 -15.40 1.52 0.26
CA LYS A 191 -16.01 2.71 -0.36
C LYS A 191 -15.39 3.12 -1.70
N ARG A 192 -14.65 2.20 -2.33
CA ARG A 192 -13.99 2.40 -3.65
C ARG A 192 -13.00 3.57 -3.70
N LEU A 193 -12.36 3.91 -2.58
CA LEU A 193 -11.36 4.98 -2.53
C LEU A 193 -10.02 4.57 -3.15
N ALA A 194 -9.63 3.29 -3.09
CA ALA A 194 -8.39 2.79 -3.71
C ALA A 194 -8.31 3.07 -5.22
N PRO A 195 -9.35 2.75 -6.03
CA PRO A 195 -9.41 3.18 -7.43
C PRO A 195 -9.16 4.67 -7.68
N VAL A 196 -9.62 5.54 -6.77
CA VAL A 196 -9.45 7.00 -6.91
C VAL A 196 -7.99 7.39 -6.67
N LEU A 197 -7.35 6.83 -5.64
CA LEU A 197 -5.91 7.02 -5.37
C LEU A 197 -5.04 6.52 -6.52
N ILE A 198 -5.32 5.31 -7.03
CA ILE A 198 -4.57 4.72 -8.14
C ILE A 198 -4.66 5.63 -9.37
N LYS A 199 -5.87 6.05 -9.76
CA LYS A 199 -6.05 6.94 -10.92
C LYS A 199 -5.38 8.30 -10.73
N GLU A 200 -5.36 8.84 -9.51
CA GLU A 200 -4.68 10.11 -9.25
C GLU A 200 -3.16 9.96 -9.32
N LEU A 201 -2.57 8.91 -8.74
CA LEU A 201 -1.14 8.66 -8.87
C LEU A 201 -0.73 8.42 -10.33
N THR A 202 -1.52 7.65 -11.09
CA THR A 202 -1.31 7.45 -12.54
C THR A 202 -1.37 8.78 -13.30
N ARG A 203 -2.30 9.68 -12.95
CA ARG A 203 -2.36 11.02 -13.57
C ARG A 203 -1.09 11.82 -13.29
N ARG A 204 -0.62 11.82 -12.05
CA ARG A 204 0.60 12.55 -11.62
C ARG A 204 1.87 11.97 -12.25
N SER A 205 1.97 10.65 -12.40
CA SER A 205 3.10 10.02 -13.12
C SER A 205 3.06 10.33 -14.61
N ASN A 206 1.88 10.26 -15.25
CA ASN A 206 1.71 10.55 -16.68
C ASN A 206 2.01 12.03 -17.00
N LEU A 207 1.68 12.95 -16.08
CA LEU A 207 2.10 14.36 -16.20
C LEU A 207 3.62 14.55 -16.16
N GLN A 208 4.38 13.58 -15.66
CA GLN A 208 5.85 13.59 -15.73
C GLN A 208 6.39 12.75 -16.89
N GLY A 209 5.51 12.23 -17.77
CA GLY A 209 5.90 11.38 -18.89
C GLY A 209 6.27 9.95 -18.48
N VAL A 210 5.84 9.50 -17.29
CA VAL A 210 6.06 8.14 -16.79
C VAL A 210 4.77 7.35 -16.89
N TRP A 211 4.77 6.36 -17.79
CA TRP A 211 3.58 5.64 -18.24
C TRP A 211 3.49 4.19 -17.75
N ARG A 212 4.53 3.70 -17.06
CA ARG A 212 4.58 2.36 -16.48
C ARG A 212 4.68 2.44 -14.98
N ALA A 213 4.13 1.43 -14.32
CA ALA A 213 4.29 1.26 -12.90
C ALA A 213 4.56 -0.21 -12.55
N VAL A 214 5.32 -0.41 -11.47
CA VAL A 214 5.46 -1.71 -10.83
C VAL A 214 4.84 -1.65 -9.45
N TYR A 215 4.18 -2.74 -9.06
CA TYR A 215 3.60 -2.88 -7.74
C TYR A 215 3.60 -4.34 -7.33
N THR A 216 3.60 -4.58 -6.03
CA THR A 216 3.47 -5.91 -5.45
C THR A 216 2.32 -5.91 -4.46
N GLY A 217 1.59 -7.01 -4.36
CA GLY A 217 0.52 -7.18 -3.39
C GLY A 217 0.30 -8.63 -3.04
N SER A 218 -0.22 -8.88 -1.84
CA SER A 218 -0.58 -10.23 -1.38
C SER A 218 -1.90 -10.73 -2.00
N SER A 219 -2.74 -9.81 -2.47
CA SER A 219 -3.99 -10.14 -3.16
C SER A 219 -3.73 -10.45 -4.63
N ARG A 220 -4.32 -11.53 -5.15
CA ARG A 220 -4.24 -11.86 -6.57
C ARG A 220 -5.09 -10.90 -7.40
N LEU A 221 -4.44 -10.03 -8.17
CA LEU A 221 -5.05 -9.08 -9.10
C LEU A 221 -4.76 -9.48 -10.56
N PRO A 222 -5.70 -9.30 -11.51
CA PRO A 222 -5.46 -9.60 -12.93
C PRO A 222 -4.41 -8.66 -13.55
N THR A 223 -3.35 -9.14 -14.20
CA THR A 223 -2.77 -10.49 -14.08
C THR A 223 -1.31 -10.32 -13.65
N PRO A 224 -0.83 -11.04 -12.62
CA PRO A 224 0.53 -10.86 -12.13
C PRO A 224 1.52 -11.43 -13.15
N VAL A 225 2.62 -10.70 -13.39
CA VAL A 225 3.73 -11.18 -14.24
C VAL A 225 4.56 -12.27 -13.56
N ALA A 226 4.59 -12.28 -12.22
CA ALA A 226 5.28 -13.27 -11.41
C ALA A 226 4.54 -13.45 -10.07
N THR A 227 4.67 -14.64 -9.50
CA THR A 227 4.23 -14.94 -8.13
C THR A 227 5.38 -15.63 -7.42
N THR A 228 5.63 -15.24 -6.16
CA THR A 228 6.66 -15.87 -5.33
C THR A 228 6.07 -16.22 -3.97
N GLN A 229 6.68 -17.21 -3.32
CA GLN A 229 6.37 -17.56 -1.94
C GLN A 229 7.30 -16.80 -0.99
N ILE A 230 6.75 -16.32 0.13
CA ILE A 230 7.53 -15.76 1.22
C ILE A 230 8.05 -16.93 2.07
N HIS A 231 9.36 -16.97 2.29
CA HIS A 231 10.01 -17.92 3.19
C HIS A 231 10.51 -17.18 4.44
N HIS A 232 10.45 -17.86 5.58
CA HIS A 232 10.87 -17.32 6.86
C HIS A 232 11.94 -18.20 7.50
N HIS A 233 12.94 -17.59 8.12
CA HIS A 233 13.95 -18.28 8.93
C HIS A 233 13.98 -17.69 10.34
N SER A 234 13.74 -18.52 11.35
CA SER A 234 13.55 -18.06 12.74
C SER A 234 14.89 -17.83 13.45
N LEU A 235 15.38 -16.59 13.44
CA LEU A 235 16.60 -16.20 14.16
C LEU A 235 16.45 -16.31 15.68
N ASN A 236 15.29 -15.90 16.22
CA ASN A 236 14.92 -16.10 17.62
C ASN A 236 13.71 -17.05 17.69
N THR A 237 13.99 -18.34 17.52
CA THR A 237 12.96 -19.39 17.50
C THR A 237 12.05 -19.35 18.73
N LYS A 238 12.63 -19.16 19.93
CA LYS A 238 11.85 -19.07 21.16
C LYS A 238 10.81 -17.95 21.09
N LYS A 239 11.23 -16.74 20.69
CA LYS A 239 10.32 -15.59 20.61
C LYS A 239 9.29 -15.77 19.49
N CYS A 240 9.68 -16.28 18.33
CA CYS A 240 8.76 -16.55 17.22
C CYS A 240 7.63 -17.50 17.62
N VAL A 241 7.93 -18.54 18.41
CA VAL A 241 6.90 -19.45 18.94
C VAL A 241 6.06 -18.77 20.01
N GLU A 242 6.68 -18.04 20.94
CA GLU A 242 5.99 -17.33 22.03
C GLU A 242 4.93 -16.34 21.52
N VAL A 243 5.22 -15.62 20.43
CA VAL A 243 4.27 -14.64 19.84
C VAL A 243 3.35 -15.26 18.78
N GLY A 244 3.45 -16.57 18.54
CA GLY A 244 2.60 -17.28 17.57
C GLY A 244 2.90 -16.96 16.11
N PHE A 245 4.11 -16.50 15.80
CA PHE A 245 4.60 -16.32 14.42
C PHE A 245 5.01 -17.66 13.80
N ALA A 246 5.64 -18.52 14.60
CA ALA A 246 6.02 -19.88 14.24
C ALA A 246 5.38 -20.88 15.20
N TYR A 247 5.29 -22.14 14.78
CA TYR A 247 4.74 -23.22 15.60
C TYR A 247 5.79 -24.30 15.84
N CYS A 248 5.79 -24.88 17.04
CA CYS A 248 6.59 -26.05 17.34
C CYS A 248 5.91 -27.29 16.73
N PRO A 249 6.57 -28.06 15.85
CA PRO A 249 5.97 -29.27 15.28
C PRO A 249 5.61 -30.30 16.36
N PRO A 250 4.54 -31.10 16.19
CA PRO A 250 4.07 -32.04 17.22
C PRO A 250 5.11 -33.06 17.72
N ASN A 251 6.05 -33.44 16.86
CA ASN A 251 7.07 -34.45 17.14
C ASN A 251 8.43 -33.86 17.53
N MET A 252 8.48 -32.59 17.93
CA MET A 252 9.72 -31.87 18.24
C MET A 252 9.54 -31.03 19.50
N SER A 253 10.53 -31.04 20.40
CA SER A 253 10.58 -30.12 21.53
C SER A 253 11.07 -28.74 21.10
N LEU A 254 10.63 -27.69 21.79
CA LEU A 254 11.08 -26.31 21.52
C LEU A 254 12.61 -26.20 21.59
N THR A 255 13.26 -26.89 22.54
CA THR A 255 14.72 -26.94 22.66
C THR A 255 15.38 -27.53 21.41
N SER A 256 14.81 -28.61 20.86
CA SER A 256 15.30 -29.21 19.62
C SER A 256 15.13 -28.26 18.43
N LEU A 257 13.97 -27.59 18.32
CA LEU A 257 13.72 -26.60 17.26
C LEU A 257 14.70 -25.42 17.33
N ILE A 258 14.97 -24.91 18.53
CA ILE A 258 15.98 -23.85 18.75
C ILE A 258 17.36 -24.31 18.29
N LYS A 259 17.75 -25.55 18.61
CA LYS A 259 19.04 -26.12 18.20
C LYS A 259 19.14 -26.26 16.67
N THR A 260 18.05 -26.70 16.02
CA THR A 260 17.97 -26.84 14.55
C THR A 260 18.14 -25.49 13.83
N ASN A 261 17.57 -24.42 14.38
CA ASN A 261 17.65 -23.07 13.79
C ASN A 261 18.86 -22.26 14.30
N LYS A 262 19.77 -22.86 15.07
CA LYS A 262 20.93 -22.14 15.61
C LYS A 262 21.89 -21.78 14.48
N LEU A 263 22.27 -20.50 14.42
CA LEU A 263 23.31 -20.00 13.53
C LEU A 263 24.70 -20.02 14.23
N PRO A 264 25.80 -20.00 13.46
CA PRO A 264 27.14 -19.82 14.02
C PRO A 264 27.25 -18.53 14.85
N ASP A 265 28.08 -18.55 15.88
CA ASP A 265 28.42 -17.34 16.64
C ASP A 265 29.33 -16.43 15.78
N ALA A 266 29.21 -15.10 15.95
CA ALA A 266 29.93 -14.09 15.18
C ALA A 266 31.37 -13.88 15.66
#